data_AF-A0A424T5V1-F1
#
_entry.id   AF-A0A424T5V1-F1
#
_cell.length_a   1.000
_cell.length_b   1.000
_cell.length_c   1.000
_cell.angle_alpha   90.00
_cell.angle_beta   90.00
_cell.angle_gamma   90.00
#
_symmetry.space_group_name_H-M   'P 1'
#
loop_
_entity.id
_entity.type
_entity.pdbx_description
1 polymer ?
#
loop_
_entity_poly.entity_id
_entity_poly.type
_entity_poly.pdbx_seq_one_letter_code
_entity_poly.pdbx_strand_id
1 'polypeptide(L)' 'MILTRFLSSDGWVEECSHQTVFEAYIDARRRCVLRGCPYALFDAETGTTVSVLTLKQCLHQYGVDGELSVH' A
#
# COMPACT_ATOMS: atom_id res chain seq x y z
N MET A 1 -14.85 -4.02 6.71
CA MET A 1 -14.32 -2.72 6.21
C MET A 1 -12.80 -2.83 6.07
N ILE A 2 -12.19 -2.29 5.01
CA ILE A 2 -10.74 -2.40 4.79
C ILE A 2 -10.04 -1.07 5.04
N LEU A 3 -9.08 -1.07 5.95
CA LEU A 3 -8.23 0.08 6.28
C LEU A 3 -6.95 0.00 5.47
N THR A 4 -6.48 1.14 4.97
CA THR A 4 -5.16 1.27 4.35
C THR A 4 -4.21 1.97 5.31
N ARG A 5 -3.00 1.43 5.42
CA ARG A 5 -1.92 1.99 6.22
C ARG A 5 -0.68 2.19 5.37
N PHE A 6 0.07 3.25 5.62
CA PHE A 6 1.38 3.45 5.01
C PHE A 6 2.49 3.27 6.03
N LEU A 7 3.67 2.84 5.59
CA LEU A 7 4.82 2.70 6.47
C LEU A 7 5.58 4.03 6.55
N SER A 8 5.56 4.64 7.74
CA SER A 8 6.35 5.82 8.11
C SER A 8 7.64 5.43 8.84
N SER A 9 8.47 6.41 9.21
CA SER A 9 9.65 6.20 10.07
C SER A 9 9.28 5.67 11.46
N ASP A 10 8.09 5.99 11.95
CA ASP A 10 7.62 5.64 13.30
C ASP A 10 6.70 4.40 13.29
N GLY A 11 6.54 3.76 12.12
CA GLY A 11 5.72 2.57 11.94
C GLY A 11 4.51 2.78 11.03
N TRP A 12 3.53 1.87 11.12
CA TRP A 12 2.34 1.87 10.28
C TRP A 12 1.33 2.94 10.72
N VAL A 13 0.97 3.81 9.79
CA VAL A 13 0.01 4.90 10.01
C VAL A 13 -1.24 4.64 9.19
N GLU A 14 -2.39 4.62 9.86
CA GLU A 14 -3.70 4.50 9.22
C GLU A 14 -4.06 5.76 8.44
N GLU A 15 -4.60 5.58 7.23
CA GLU A 15 -4.84 6.68 6.30
C GLU A 15 -6.28 6.74 5.79
N CYS A 16 -6.81 5.65 5.25
CA CYS A 16 -8.14 5.62 4.65
C CYS A 16 -8.89 4.32 4.99
N SER A 17 -10.22 4.35 4.82
CA SER A 17 -11.11 3.20 4.94
C SER A 17 -11.90 3.00 3.66
N HIS A 18 -12.07 1.76 3.24
CA HIS A 18 -12.77 1.37 2.03
C HIS A 18 -13.82 0.30 2.32
N GLN A 19 -14.86 0.27 1.48
CA GLN A 19 -15.93 -0.73 1.59
C GLN A 19 -15.43 -2.11 1.16
N THR A 20 -14.59 -2.16 0.12
CA THR A 20 -14.10 -3.42 -0.47
C THR A 20 -12.57 -3.52 -0.48
N VAL A 21 -12.07 -4.76 -0.50
CA VAL A 21 -10.63 -5.07 -0.68
C VAL A 21 -10.12 -4.54 -2.02
N PHE A 22 -10.93 -4.62 -3.07
CA PHE A 22 -10.55 -4.17 -4.40
C PHE A 22 -10.30 -2.65 -4.45
N GLU A 23 -11.23 -1.86 -3.93
CA GLU A 23 -11.06 -0.39 -3.85
C GLU A 23 -9.83 -0.01 -3.02
N ALA A 24 -9.66 -0.65 -1.86
CA ALA A 24 -8.50 -0.44 -1.00
C ALA A 24 -7.19 -0.77 -1.73
N TYR A 25 -7.17 -1.85 -2.52
CA TYR A 25 -5.98 -2.27 -3.25
C TYR A 25 -5.59 -1.27 -4.33
N ILE A 26 -6.57 -0.79 -5.13
CA ILE A 26 -6.31 0.17 -6.20
C ILE A 26 -5.82 1.51 -5.64
N ASP A 27 -6.44 1.99 -4.56
CA ASP A 27 -6.02 3.23 -3.89
C ASP A 27 -4.63 3.08 -3.25
N ALA A 28 -4.42 2.04 -2.44
CA ALA A 28 -3.13 1.76 -1.81
C ALA A 28 -1.99 1.61 -2.83
N ARG A 29 -2.23 0.92 -3.95
CA ARG A 29 -1.24 0.77 -5.03
C ARG A 29 -0.85 2.12 -5.62
N ARG A 30 -1.84 2.96 -5.95
CA ARG A 30 -1.59 4.29 -6.51
C ARG A 30 -0.79 5.15 -5.52
N ARG A 31 -1.18 5.14 -4.25
CA ARG A 31 -0.53 5.94 -3.20
C ARG A 31 0.85 5.44 -2.84
N CYS A 32 1.07 4.13 -2.87
CA CYS A 32 2.38 3.51 -2.66
C CYS A 32 3.40 4.10 -3.62
N VAL A 33 3.06 4.24 -4.91
CA VAL A 33 3.92 4.88 -5.91
C VAL A 33 4.07 6.38 -5.66
N LEU A 34 2.96 7.11 -5.45
CA LEU A 34 3.00 8.57 -5.28
C LEU A 34 3.78 9.02 -4.04
N ARG A 35 3.69 8.27 -2.95
CA ARG A 35 4.40 8.56 -1.70
C ARG A 35 5.79 7.95 -1.65
N GLY A 36 6.04 6.89 -2.43
CA GLY A 36 7.33 6.18 -2.42
C GLY A 36 7.53 5.32 -1.16
N CYS A 37 6.45 4.81 -0.55
CA CYS A 37 6.54 3.97 0.65
C CYS A 37 5.60 2.76 0.58
N PRO A 38 5.88 1.66 1.30
CA PRO A 38 4.98 0.51 1.38
C PRO A 38 3.60 0.86 1.94
N TYR A 39 2.59 0.12 1.50
CA TYR A 39 1.22 0.19 2.01
C TYR A 39 0.75 -1.19 2.47
N ALA A 40 -0.15 -1.23 3.45
CA ALA A 40 -0.81 -2.44 3.92
C ALA A 40 -2.33 -2.27 3.91
N LEU A 41 -3.04 -3.33 3.58
CA LEU A 41 -4.49 -3.45 3.73
C LEU A 41 -4.76 -4.26 4.99
N PHE A 42 -5.65 -3.76 5.81
CA PHE A 42 -6.01 -4.35 7.09
C PHE A 42 -7.52 -4.48 7.18
N ASP A 43 -8.03 -5.66 7.52
CA ASP A 43 -9.44 -5.86 7.79
C ASP A 43 -9.74 -5.40 9.22
N ALA A 44 -10.55 -4.35 9.33
CA ALA A 44 -10.92 -3.74 10.60
C ALA A 44 -11.74 -4.67 11.50
N GLU A 45 -12.52 -5.58 10.91
CA GLU A 45 -13.43 -6.45 11.65
C GLU A 45 -12.69 -7.63 12.27
N THR A 46 -11.78 -8.24 11.49
CA THR A 46 -11.01 -9.41 11.94
C THR A 46 -9.68 -9.04 12.58
N GLY A 47 -9.21 -7.81 12.40
CA GLY A 47 -7.89 -7.37 12.85
C GLY A 47 -6.75 -8.00 12.05
N THR A 48 -7.02 -8.51 10.84
CA THR A 48 -6.03 -9.25 10.05
C THR A 48 -5.43 -8.39 8.94
N THR A 49 -4.14 -8.60 8.66
CA THR A 49 -3.50 -8.04 7.47
C THR A 49 -3.94 -8.82 6.25
N VAL A 50 -4.59 -8.15 5.31
CA VAL A 50 -5.08 -8.73 4.06
C VAL A 50 -3.96 -8.79 3.03
N SER A 51 -3.18 -7.71 2.90
CA SER A 51 -2.10 -7.63 1.92
C SER A 51 -1.08 -6.55 2.31
N VAL A 52 0.16 -6.73 1.85
CA VAL A 52 1.22 -5.72 1.92
C VAL A 52 1.73 -5.46 0.51
N LEU A 53 1.73 -4.20 0.12
CA LEU A 53 2.18 -3.71 -1.17
C LEU A 53 3.53 -3.04 -0.99
N THR A 54 4.56 -3.64 -1.60
CA THR A 54 5.88 -2.99 -1.67
C THR A 54 5.93 -1.99 -2.83
N LEU A 55 6.79 -0.97 -2.71
CA LEU A 55 7.01 0.00 -3.78
C LEU A 55 7.44 -0.68 -5.07
N LYS A 56 8.34 -1.68 -4.99
CA LYS A 56 8.81 -2.46 -6.14
C LYS A 56 7.64 -3.16 -6.87
N GLN A 57 6.77 -3.84 -6.14
CA GLN A 57 5.60 -4.51 -6.75
C GLN A 57 4.64 -3.50 -7.39
N CYS A 58 4.42 -2.35 -6.75
CA CYS A 58 3.53 -1.33 -7.31
C CYS A 58 4.11 -0.73 -8.58
N LEU A 59 5.39 -0.36 -8.58
CA LEU A 59 6.09 0.15 -9.77
C LEU A 59 6.06 -0.85 -10.93
N HIS A 60 6.33 -2.12 -10.65
CA HIS A 60 6.25 -3.20 -11.65
C HIS A 60 4.86 -3.28 -12.30
N GLN A 61 3.79 -3.13 -11.53
CA GLN A 61 2.41 -3.11 -12.08
C GLN A 61 2.09 -1.86 -12.92
N TYR A 62 2.89 -0.80 -12.83
CA TYR A 62 2.83 0.35 -13.73
C TYR A 62 3.79 0.22 -14.94
N GLY A 63 4.44 -0.95 -15.11
CA GLY A 63 5.43 -1.16 -16.17
C GLY A 63 6.77 -0.48 -15.90
N VAL A 64 7.01 -0.03 -14.66
CA VAL A 64 8.30 0.53 -14.24
C VAL A 64 9.16 -0.63 -13.70
N ASP A 65 9.83 -1.32 -14.62
CA ASP A 65 10.92 -2.24 -14.30
C ASP A 65 12.24 -1.46 -14.34
N GLY A 66 12.55 -0.80 -13.23
CA GLY A 66 13.85 -0.17 -13.02
C GLY A 66 14.37 -0.59 -11.65
N GLU A 67 15.58 -1.12 -11.59
CA GLU A 67 16.36 -1.02 -10.36
C GLU A 67 16.39 0.48 -10.00
N LEU A 68 15.94 0.82 -8.80
CA LEU A 68 16.18 2.15 -8.25
C LEU A 68 17.70 2.31 -8.17
N SER A 69 18.31 2.86 -9.22
CA SER A 69 19.70 3.29 -9.20
C SER A 69 19.77 4.44 -8.21
N VAL A 70 20.17 4.10 -6.99
CA VAL A 70 20.48 5.05 -5.93
C VAL A 70 21.69 5.84 -6.43
N HIS A 71 21.46 7.08 -6.85
CA HIS A 71 22.52 8.07 -7.04
C HIS A 71 22.78 8.80 -5.73
#